data_AF-A0A090W864-F1
#
_entry.id   AF-A0A090W864-F1
#
_cell.length_a   1.000
_cell.length_b   1.000
_cell.length_c   1.000
_cell.angle_alpha   90.00
_cell.angle_beta   90.00
_cell.angle_gamma   90.00
#
_symmetry.space_group_name_H-M   'P 1'
#
loop_
_entity.id
_entity.type
_entity.pdbx_description
1 polymer ?
#
loop_
_entity_poly.entity_id
_entity_poly.type
_entity_poly.pdbx_seq_one_letter_code
_entity_poly.pdbx_strand_id
1 'polypeptide(L)'
;MPLREIQNTYACFRSRRFQNITSISMDVISKIKPIVKVAIPMAAQSDLETEETRKVSASEEQYFYRIFLNGSLDENPKNYRMASPLRHLDENDPPVFFVCGSIDGISTQGENFRNKMDVLGIDNDVFVIDGAPHVFLTNPDWKARALNYTAAKLDTYLKN
;
A
#
# COMPACT_ATOMS: atom_id res chain seq x y z
N MET A 1 44.82 18.98 -4.27
CA MET A 1 44.10 17.94 -5.05
C MET A 1 42.62 18.36 -5.11
N PRO A 2 42.08 18.77 -6.26
CA PRO A 2 40.85 19.58 -6.28
C PRO A 2 39.57 18.73 -6.30
N LEU A 3 38.56 19.21 -5.57
CA LEU A 3 37.20 18.68 -5.36
C LEU A 3 36.38 18.35 -6.63
N ARG A 4 36.91 18.52 -7.84
CA ARG A 4 36.21 18.26 -9.11
C ARG A 4 36.22 16.78 -9.53
N GLU A 5 37.19 15.99 -9.08
CA GLU A 5 37.22 14.55 -9.41
C GLU A 5 36.21 13.72 -8.60
N ILE A 6 35.85 14.17 -7.39
CA ILE A 6 34.86 13.48 -6.55
C ILE A 6 33.44 13.68 -7.11
N GLN A 7 33.12 14.80 -7.76
CA GLN A 7 31.75 14.99 -8.30
C GLN A 7 31.47 14.15 -9.56
N ASN A 8 32.49 13.82 -10.36
CA ASN A 8 32.30 13.06 -11.60
C ASN A 8 32.12 11.54 -11.39
N THR A 9 32.66 10.97 -10.31
CA THR A 9 32.45 9.54 -10.00
C THR A 9 31.03 9.26 -9.47
N TYR A 10 30.40 10.22 -8.80
CA TYR A 10 29.03 10.09 -8.28
C TYR A 10 27.95 10.37 -9.33
N ALA A 11 28.26 11.16 -10.38
CA ALA A 11 27.34 11.41 -11.49
C ALA A 11 27.18 10.18 -12.40
N CYS A 12 28.25 9.42 -12.64
CA CYS A 12 28.21 8.20 -13.45
C CYS A 12 27.45 7.04 -12.76
N PHE A 13 27.43 7.01 -11.42
CA PHE A 13 26.74 5.97 -10.65
C PHE A 13 25.22 6.17 -10.51
N ARG A 14 24.69 7.36 -10.82
CA ARG A 14 23.27 7.72 -10.61
C ARG A 14 22.34 7.53 -11.80
N SER A 15 22.83 7.33 -13.02
CA SER A 15 21.93 7.25 -14.19
C SER A 15 21.59 5.82 -14.62
N ARG A 16 22.51 4.86 -14.53
CA ARG A 16 22.27 3.49 -15.02
C ARG A 16 21.64 2.53 -14.00
N ARG A 17 21.79 2.79 -12.70
CA ARG A 17 21.25 1.89 -11.66
C ARG A 17 19.75 2.10 -11.38
N PHE A 18 19.25 3.33 -11.52
CA PHE A 18 17.83 3.63 -11.25
C PHE A 18 16.88 3.14 -12.34
N GLN A 19 17.26 3.20 -13.62
CA GLN A 19 16.43 2.65 -14.70
C GLN A 19 16.39 1.11 -14.67
N ASN A 20 17.48 0.46 -14.23
CA ASN A 20 17.53 -0.98 -14.06
C ASN A 20 16.74 -1.47 -12.84
N ILE A 21 16.63 -0.69 -11.76
CA ILE A 21 15.79 -1.05 -10.61
C ILE A 21 14.32 -1.04 -10.99
N THR A 22 13.86 -0.07 -11.80
CA THR A 22 12.47 -0.02 -12.25
C THR A 22 12.10 -1.17 -13.19
N SER A 23 13.00 -1.62 -14.07
CA SER A 23 12.69 -2.79 -14.92
C SER A 23 12.71 -4.09 -14.11
N ILE A 24 13.69 -4.26 -13.21
CA ILE A 24 13.77 -5.43 -12.32
C ILE A 24 12.55 -5.50 -11.38
N SER A 25 12.05 -4.36 -10.89
CA SER A 25 10.85 -4.34 -10.04
C SER A 25 9.59 -4.73 -10.81
N MET A 26 9.43 -4.25 -12.05
CA MET A 26 8.26 -4.61 -12.88
C MET A 26 8.30 -6.09 -13.30
N ASP A 27 9.49 -6.64 -13.58
CA ASP A 27 9.68 -8.07 -13.90
C ASP A 27 9.37 -8.97 -12.70
N VAL A 28 9.62 -8.50 -11.48
CA VAL A 28 9.26 -9.23 -10.25
C VAL A 28 7.77 -9.12 -9.97
N ILE A 29 7.17 -7.93 -10.07
CA ILE A 29 5.74 -7.70 -9.84
C ILE A 29 4.89 -8.54 -10.81
N SER A 30 5.22 -8.52 -12.10
CA SER A 30 4.52 -9.33 -13.13
C SER A 30 4.62 -10.84 -12.88
N LYS A 31 5.68 -11.31 -12.22
CA LYS A 31 5.82 -12.72 -11.83
C LYS A 31 5.08 -13.06 -10.54
N ILE A 32 4.91 -12.12 -9.61
CA ILE A 32 4.25 -12.34 -8.31
C ILE A 32 2.73 -12.22 -8.42
N LYS A 33 2.20 -11.20 -9.12
CA LYS A 33 0.76 -10.98 -9.29
C LYS A 33 -0.03 -12.26 -9.62
N PRO A 34 0.36 -13.06 -10.63
CA PRO A 34 -0.39 -14.27 -10.99
C PRO A 34 -0.31 -15.42 -9.95
N ILE A 35 0.59 -15.34 -8.97
CA ILE A 35 0.76 -16.37 -7.92
C ILE A 35 -0.15 -16.08 -6.72
N VAL A 36 -0.43 -14.81 -6.44
CA VAL A 36 -1.34 -14.42 -5.36
C VAL A 36 -2.78 -14.67 -5.80
N LYS A 37 -3.54 -15.47 -5.04
CA LYS A 37 -4.93 -15.80 -5.36
C LYS A 37 -5.96 -14.83 -4.78
N VAL A 38 -5.63 -14.19 -3.67
CA VAL A 38 -6.45 -13.22 -2.95
C VAL A 38 -5.56 -12.43 -2.00
N ALA A 39 -5.88 -11.15 -1.75
CA ALA A 39 -5.24 -10.37 -0.69
C ALA A 39 -6.26 -9.80 0.30
N ILE A 40 -5.90 -9.74 1.58
CA ILE A 40 -6.77 -9.27 2.67
C ILE A 40 -6.02 -8.20 3.48
N PRO A 41 -5.93 -6.95 2.98
CA PRO A 41 -5.29 -5.87 3.71
C PRO A 41 -6.09 -5.50 4.98
N MET A 42 -5.41 -5.40 6.12
CA MET A 42 -5.99 -5.06 7.42
C MET A 42 -5.47 -3.71 7.89
N ALA A 43 -6.37 -2.76 8.21
CA ALA A 43 -6.03 -1.39 8.61
C ALA A 43 -5.04 -0.69 7.63
N ALA A 44 -5.11 -1.04 6.35
CA ALA A 44 -4.06 -0.70 5.38
C ALA A 44 -4.36 0.58 4.62
N GLN A 45 -3.31 1.23 4.12
CA GLN A 45 -3.41 2.41 3.27
C GLN A 45 -3.15 2.02 1.81
N SER A 46 -4.14 2.24 0.95
CA SER A 46 -4.08 1.90 -0.49
C SER A 46 -3.86 3.11 -1.40
N ASP A 47 -4.11 4.32 -0.90
CA ASP A 47 -3.88 5.59 -1.58
C ASP A 47 -3.05 6.49 -0.67
N LEU A 48 -1.83 6.83 -1.10
CA LEU A 48 -0.89 7.63 -0.31
C LEU A 48 -0.83 9.09 -0.79
N GLU A 49 -1.64 9.46 -1.78
CA GLU A 49 -1.71 10.82 -2.32
C GLU A 49 -2.89 11.61 -1.74
N THR A 50 -3.55 11.08 -0.71
CA THR A 50 -4.71 11.68 -0.04
C THR A 50 -4.32 12.90 0.80
N GLU A 51 -5.31 13.74 1.09
CA GLU A 51 -5.12 14.90 1.96
C GLU A 51 -4.87 14.49 3.42
N GLU A 52 -5.46 13.37 3.85
CA GLU A 52 -5.18 12.74 5.13
C GLU A 52 -3.70 12.33 5.21
N THR A 53 -3.17 11.65 4.19
CA THR A 53 -1.74 11.29 4.13
C THR A 53 -0.87 12.54 4.09
N ARG A 54 -1.27 13.62 3.39
CA ARG A 54 -0.56 14.90 3.40
C ARG A 54 -0.38 15.41 4.82
N LYS A 55 -1.49 15.55 5.56
CA LYS A 55 -1.50 16.04 6.95
C LYS A 55 -0.68 15.17 7.89
N VAL A 56 -0.85 13.84 7.81
CA VAL A 56 -0.08 12.90 8.64
C VAL A 56 1.41 12.99 8.35
N SER A 57 1.79 13.05 7.07
CA SER A 57 3.20 13.11 6.67
C SER A 57 3.91 14.43 7.00
N ALA A 58 3.13 15.50 7.22
CA ALA A 58 3.61 16.80 7.66
C ALA A 58 3.78 16.88 9.18
N SER A 59 3.20 15.96 9.95
CA SER A 59 3.32 15.92 11.40
C SER A 59 4.73 15.49 11.82
N GLU A 60 5.31 16.24 12.77
CA GLU A 60 6.58 15.88 13.41
C GLU A 60 6.44 14.68 14.37
N GLU A 61 5.24 14.45 14.90
CA GLU A 61 4.95 13.33 15.80
C GLU A 61 4.73 12.01 15.04
N GLN A 62 4.18 12.07 13.81
CA GLN A 62 3.83 10.90 13.00
C GLN A 62 4.83 10.67 11.86
N TYR A 63 6.09 10.42 12.24
CA TYR A 63 7.22 10.38 11.33
C TYR A 63 7.35 9.13 10.44
N PHE A 64 6.47 8.13 10.56
CA PHE A 64 6.60 6.85 9.85
C PHE A 64 6.65 7.03 8.33
N TYR A 65 5.76 7.84 7.76
CA TYR A 65 5.79 8.14 6.33
C TYR A 65 7.06 8.91 5.93
N ARG A 66 7.54 9.82 6.78
CA ARG A 66 8.75 10.59 6.49
C ARG A 66 9.98 9.69 6.41
N ILE A 67 10.13 8.76 7.35
CA ILE A 67 11.22 7.78 7.33
C ILE A 67 11.08 6.86 6.11
N PHE A 68 9.88 6.33 5.86
CA PHE A 68 9.66 5.33 4.81
C PHE A 68 9.77 5.92 3.39
N LEU A 69 9.22 7.11 3.17
CA LEU A 69 9.08 7.76 1.86
C LEU A 69 10.07 8.91 1.65
N ASN A 70 11.05 9.02 2.55
CA ASN A 70 12.15 9.98 2.52
C ASN A 70 11.69 11.45 2.62
N GLY A 71 10.62 11.74 3.35
CA GLY A 71 10.06 13.08 3.57
C GLY A 71 8.52 13.07 3.60
N SER A 72 7.91 14.22 3.82
CA SER A 72 6.46 14.41 3.68
C SER A 72 5.99 14.25 2.23
N LEU A 73 4.68 14.14 2.04
CA LEU A 73 4.05 14.13 0.72
C LEU A 73 4.37 15.41 -0.07
N ASP A 74 4.45 16.56 0.59
CA ASP A 74 4.80 17.83 -0.04
C ASP A 74 6.28 17.89 -0.45
N GLU A 75 7.17 17.33 0.37
CA GLU A 75 8.61 17.30 0.08
C GLU A 75 8.97 16.28 -1.01
N ASN A 76 8.33 15.10 -1.02
CA ASN A 76 8.67 14.00 -1.95
C ASN A 76 7.45 13.32 -2.60
N PRO A 77 6.60 14.05 -3.35
CA PRO A 77 5.35 13.52 -3.91
C PRO A 77 5.56 12.32 -4.84
N LYS A 78 6.70 12.27 -5.54
CA LYS A 78 7.05 11.14 -6.41
C LYS A 78 7.14 9.81 -5.65
N ASN A 79 7.66 9.81 -4.42
CA ASN A 79 7.81 8.60 -3.63
C ASN A 79 6.45 8.08 -3.15
N TYR A 80 5.56 8.97 -2.72
CA TYR A 80 4.20 8.61 -2.31
C TYR A 80 3.41 8.06 -3.49
N ARG A 81 3.48 8.71 -4.66
CA ARG A 81 2.87 8.21 -5.90
C ARG A 81 3.41 6.82 -6.27
N MET A 82 4.72 6.64 -6.21
CA MET A 82 5.36 5.36 -6.53
C MET A 82 5.02 4.28 -5.49
N ALA A 83 4.85 4.63 -4.23
CA ALA A 83 4.52 3.69 -3.16
C ALA A 83 3.02 3.41 -3.03
N SER A 84 2.15 4.22 -3.64
CA SER A 84 0.70 4.08 -3.55
C SER A 84 0.21 2.85 -4.32
N PRO A 85 -0.37 1.83 -3.65
CA PRO A 85 -0.89 0.64 -4.33
C PRO A 85 -1.90 0.97 -5.44
N LEU A 86 -2.75 1.98 -5.24
CA LEU A 86 -3.74 2.45 -6.23
C LEU A 86 -3.14 2.73 -7.62
N ARG A 87 -1.89 3.21 -7.67
CA ARG A 87 -1.20 3.55 -8.93
C ARG A 87 -0.73 2.34 -9.73
N HIS A 88 -0.68 1.16 -9.12
CA HIS A 88 -0.19 -0.08 -9.73
C HIS A 88 -1.28 -1.13 -9.96
N LEU A 89 -2.52 -0.79 -9.60
CA LEU A 89 -3.68 -1.64 -9.82
C LEU A 89 -4.02 -1.74 -11.32
N ASP A 90 -4.13 -2.97 -11.83
CA ASP A 90 -4.53 -3.34 -13.18
C ASP A 90 -5.41 -4.61 -13.18
N GLU A 91 -5.95 -4.99 -14.34
CA GLU A 91 -6.88 -6.10 -14.51
C GLU A 91 -6.32 -7.49 -14.14
N ASN A 92 -5.00 -7.62 -13.96
CA ASN A 92 -4.35 -8.88 -13.60
C ASN A 92 -4.14 -9.01 -12.08
N ASP A 93 -4.57 -8.02 -11.28
CA ASP A 93 -4.50 -8.09 -9.84
C ASP A 93 -5.55 -9.07 -9.26
N PRO A 94 -5.24 -9.75 -8.15
CA PRO A 94 -6.17 -10.67 -7.52
C PRO A 94 -7.31 -9.92 -6.82
N PRO A 95 -8.38 -10.64 -6.44
CA PRO A 95 -9.40 -10.11 -5.53
C PRO A 95 -8.82 -9.56 -4.23
N VAL A 96 -9.38 -8.46 -3.74
CA VAL A 96 -8.90 -7.78 -2.52
C VAL A 96 -10.04 -7.47 -1.57
N PHE A 97 -9.90 -7.91 -0.32
CA PHE A 97 -10.91 -7.73 0.72
C PHE A 97 -10.35 -6.95 1.90
N PHE A 98 -10.74 -5.68 2.04
CA PHE A 98 -10.26 -4.83 3.13
C PHE A 98 -10.90 -5.23 4.46
N VAL A 99 -10.14 -5.10 5.55
CA VAL A 99 -10.63 -5.24 6.93
C VAL A 99 -10.19 -4.03 7.74
N CYS A 100 -11.12 -3.34 8.37
CA CYS A 100 -10.83 -2.13 9.15
C CYS A 100 -11.81 -2.00 10.31
N GLY A 101 -11.52 -1.08 11.24
CA GLY A 101 -12.43 -0.73 12.32
C GLY A 101 -13.32 0.47 11.97
N SER A 102 -14.52 0.56 12.54
CA SER A 102 -15.42 1.70 12.28
C SER A 102 -14.97 3.03 12.89
N ILE A 103 -14.06 2.99 13.88
CA ILE A 103 -13.43 4.16 14.52
C ILE A 103 -12.04 4.46 13.91
N ASP A 104 -11.59 3.63 12.95
CA ASP A 104 -10.36 3.88 12.20
C ASP A 104 -10.53 4.99 11.16
N GLY A 105 -9.42 5.47 10.59
CA GLY A 105 -9.45 6.45 9.51
C GLY A 105 -10.17 5.90 8.29
N ILE A 106 -11.06 6.70 7.69
CA ILE A 106 -11.86 6.32 6.51
C ILE A 106 -10.97 5.83 5.34
N SER A 107 -9.74 6.31 5.26
CA SER A 107 -8.75 5.90 4.26
C SER A 107 -8.36 4.42 4.36
N THR A 108 -8.51 3.77 5.53
CA THR A 108 -8.23 2.34 5.68
C THR A 108 -9.29 1.42 5.09
N GLN A 109 -10.45 1.98 4.73
CA GLN A 109 -11.46 1.24 3.98
C GLN A 109 -10.99 1.00 2.55
N GLY A 110 -10.20 1.90 1.96
CA GLY A 110 -9.65 1.76 0.60
C GLY A 110 -10.63 2.13 -0.51
N GLU A 111 -11.53 3.10 -0.29
CA GLU A 111 -12.62 3.43 -1.22
C GLU A 111 -12.15 3.71 -2.66
N ASN A 112 -11.17 4.59 -2.85
CA ASN A 112 -10.62 4.89 -4.18
C ASN A 112 -10.04 3.64 -4.88
N PHE A 113 -9.45 2.73 -4.09
CA PHE A 113 -8.87 1.50 -4.60
C PHE A 113 -9.96 0.52 -5.03
N ARG A 114 -10.97 0.32 -4.19
CA ARG A 114 -12.14 -0.53 -4.49
C ARG A 114 -12.92 -0.01 -5.70
N ASN A 115 -13.18 1.30 -5.78
CA ASN A 115 -13.85 1.90 -6.94
C ASN A 115 -13.08 1.64 -8.25
N LYS A 116 -11.74 1.65 -8.20
CA LYS A 116 -10.92 1.29 -9.38
C LYS A 116 -10.99 -0.22 -9.68
N MET A 117 -11.06 -1.08 -8.66
CA MET A 117 -11.28 -2.52 -8.85
C MET A 117 -12.61 -2.83 -9.50
N ASP A 118 -13.69 -2.12 -9.12
CA ASP A 118 -15.00 -2.26 -9.75
C ASP A 118 -14.94 -1.95 -11.24
N VAL A 119 -14.25 -0.87 -11.62
CA VAL A 119 -14.04 -0.50 -13.04
C VAL A 119 -13.23 -1.56 -13.79
N LEU A 120 -12.28 -2.22 -13.13
CA LEU A 120 -11.47 -3.30 -13.69
C LEU A 120 -12.17 -4.68 -13.66
N GLY A 121 -13.35 -4.78 -13.05
CA GLY A 121 -14.09 -6.03 -12.88
C GLY A 121 -13.44 -7.02 -11.90
N ILE A 122 -12.67 -6.52 -10.93
CA ILE A 122 -11.98 -7.35 -9.92
C ILE A 122 -12.86 -7.43 -8.66
N ASP A 123 -13.10 -8.65 -8.17
CA ASP A 123 -13.88 -8.88 -6.96
C ASP A 123 -13.21 -8.22 -5.75
N ASN A 124 -14.00 -7.48 -4.99
CA ASN A 124 -13.51 -6.73 -3.84
C ASN A 124 -14.63 -6.46 -2.84
N ASP A 125 -14.26 -6.23 -1.58
CA ASP A 125 -15.20 -5.85 -0.52
C ASP A 125 -14.45 -5.18 0.64
N VAL A 126 -15.21 -4.63 1.60
CA VAL A 126 -14.68 -4.12 2.87
C VAL A 126 -15.49 -4.66 4.05
N PHE A 127 -14.80 -5.28 5.01
CA PHE A 127 -15.38 -5.67 6.29
C PHE A 127 -15.01 -4.66 7.36
N VAL A 128 -16.01 -3.92 7.84
CA VAL A 128 -15.86 -2.91 8.89
C VAL A 128 -16.28 -3.51 10.23
N ILE A 129 -15.34 -3.57 11.18
CA ILE A 129 -15.58 -4.09 12.53
C ILE A 129 -16.11 -2.96 13.39
N ASP A 130 -17.39 -3.06 13.77
CA ASP A 130 -18.04 -2.04 14.59
C ASP A 130 -17.36 -1.85 15.95
N GLY A 131 -17.17 -0.58 16.34
CA GLY A 131 -16.51 -0.14 17.56
C GLY A 131 -14.98 -0.25 17.56
N ALA A 132 -14.36 -0.77 16.51
CA ALA A 132 -12.93 -1.07 16.51
C ALA A 132 -12.06 0.12 16.05
N PRO A 133 -10.90 0.39 16.68
CA PRO A 133 -9.92 1.40 16.26
C PRO A 133 -8.88 0.81 15.29
N HIS A 134 -7.90 1.61 14.86
CA HIS A 134 -6.80 1.18 13.97
C HIS A 134 -6.06 -0.09 14.48
N VAL A 135 -5.79 -0.17 15.78
CA VAL A 135 -5.04 -1.27 16.41
C VAL A 135 -5.93 -2.45 16.82
N PHE A 136 -7.03 -2.70 16.10
CA PHE A 136 -8.06 -3.67 16.49
C PHE A 136 -7.53 -5.10 16.71
N LEU A 137 -6.44 -5.48 16.05
CA LEU A 137 -5.80 -6.79 16.20
C LEU A 137 -5.24 -7.07 17.62
N THR A 138 -5.14 -6.05 18.47
CA THR A 138 -4.69 -6.19 19.86
C THR A 138 -5.82 -6.62 20.80
N ASN A 139 -7.09 -6.42 20.41
CA ASN A 139 -8.25 -6.85 21.17
C ASN A 139 -8.68 -8.26 20.72
N PRO A 140 -8.86 -9.23 21.63
CA PRO A 140 -9.23 -10.61 21.26
C PRO A 140 -10.52 -10.73 20.44
N ASP A 141 -11.55 -9.94 20.76
CA ASP A 141 -12.86 -10.03 20.12
C ASP A 141 -12.81 -9.48 18.69
N TRP A 142 -12.22 -8.30 18.50
CA TRP A 142 -12.06 -7.73 17.16
C TRP A 142 -11.10 -8.55 16.30
N LYS A 143 -10.01 -9.06 16.90
CA LYS A 143 -9.09 -9.99 16.23
C LYS A 143 -9.83 -11.24 15.75
N ALA A 144 -10.67 -11.85 16.59
CA ALA A 144 -11.44 -13.03 16.20
C ALA A 144 -12.37 -12.73 15.01
N ARG A 145 -13.07 -11.58 15.01
CA ARG A 145 -13.92 -11.16 13.88
C ARG A 145 -13.12 -10.98 12.59
N ALA A 146 -11.99 -10.28 12.66
CA ALA A 146 -11.10 -10.08 11.51
C ALA A 146 -10.59 -11.40 10.93
N LEU A 147 -10.14 -12.31 11.79
CA LEU A 147 -9.62 -13.62 11.39
C LEU A 147 -10.71 -14.53 10.82
N ASN A 148 -11.92 -14.51 11.39
CA ASN A 148 -13.05 -15.28 10.87
C ASN A 148 -13.44 -14.83 9.45
N TYR A 149 -13.53 -13.51 9.23
CA TYR A 149 -13.78 -12.96 7.89
C TYR A 149 -12.66 -13.34 6.91
N THR A 150 -11.40 -13.20 7.36
CA THR A 150 -10.22 -13.55 6.55
C THR A 150 -10.24 -15.02 6.16
N ALA A 151 -10.49 -15.92 7.11
CA ALA A 151 -10.58 -17.36 6.86
C ALA A 151 -11.68 -17.68 5.84
N ALA A 152 -12.86 -17.06 5.95
CA ALA A 152 -13.95 -17.26 4.99
C ALA A 152 -13.58 -16.82 3.56
N LYS A 153 -12.89 -15.68 3.41
CA LYS A 153 -12.39 -15.23 2.09
C LYS A 153 -11.27 -16.13 1.56
N LEU A 154 -10.31 -16.52 2.40
CA LEU A 154 -9.27 -17.47 2.01
C LEU A 154 -9.88 -18.81 1.56
N ASP A 155 -10.88 -19.31 2.27
CA ASP A 155 -11.58 -20.54 1.92
C ASP A 155 -12.26 -20.46 0.55
N THR A 156 -12.82 -19.31 0.20
CA THR A 156 -13.45 -19.07 -1.11
C THR A 156 -12.44 -19.17 -2.27
N TYR A 157 -11.20 -18.75 -2.04
CA TYR A 157 -10.20 -18.55 -3.09
C TYR A 157 -9.04 -19.56 -3.11
N LEU A 158 -8.81 -20.28 -2.01
CA LEU A 158 -7.69 -21.22 -1.87
C LEU A 158 -8.12 -22.68 -1.77
N LYS A 159 -9.37 -22.96 -1.41
CA LYS A 159 -9.88 -24.33 -1.41
C LYS A 159 -10.36 -24.67 -2.82
N ASN A 160 -9.59 -25.51 -3.50
CA ASN A 160 -10.04 -26.30 -4.65
C ASN A 160 -10.76 -27.54 -4.15
#